data_AF-A0A8T2SH67-F1
#
_entry.id   AF-A0A8T2SH67-F1
#
_cell.length_a   1.000
_cell.length_b   1.000
_cell.length_c   1.000
_cell.angle_alpha   90.00
_cell.angle_beta   90.00
_cell.angle_gamma   90.00
#
_symmetry.space_group_name_H-M   'P 1'
#
loop_
_entity.id
_entity.type
_entity.pdbx_description
1 polymer ?
#
loop_
_entity_poly.entity_id
_entity_poly.type
_entity_poly.pdbx_seq_one_letter_code
_entity_poly.pdbx_strand_id
1 'polypeptide(L)'
;MLVVSSPLACRAADEDPLQDFCVALNANDPQITINGMLCKPAAKVQDYDFASQQLRNPGNFSANLGSAVNLASATTFGALNTQGLSIARIDFRPRGLNPPHVHPRATEVLFLAQGTLVVGFVSSAPQNRLFSKTIYAGDLFVFPRGLSHF
;
A
#
# COMPACT_ATOMS: atom_id res chain seq x y z
N MET A 1 1.37 44.57 13.07
CA MET A 1 1.26 43.63 11.94
C MET A 1 1.63 42.25 12.47
N LEU A 2 0.64 41.41 12.74
CA LEU A 2 0.84 40.06 13.28
C LEU A 2 0.97 39.09 12.09
N VAL A 3 2.17 38.57 11.83
CA VAL A 3 2.37 37.52 10.82
C VAL A 3 2.01 36.20 11.48
N VAL A 4 0.79 35.72 11.24
CA VAL A 4 0.42 34.34 11.56
C VAL A 4 1.08 33.47 10.48
N SER A 5 2.24 32.89 10.77
CA SER A 5 2.72 31.77 9.98
C SER A 5 1.83 30.57 10.31
N SER A 6 0.89 30.25 9.43
CA SER A 6 0.29 28.93 9.44
C SER A 6 1.45 27.93 9.38
N PRO A 7 1.59 27.01 10.36
CA PRO A 7 2.50 25.90 10.14
C PRO A 7 2.03 25.24 8.85
N LEU A 8 2.91 25.19 7.84
CA LEU A 8 2.63 24.36 6.67
C LEU A 8 2.23 23.01 7.23
N ALA A 9 0.97 22.61 6.98
CA ALA A 9 0.55 21.25 7.24
C ALA A 9 1.54 20.40 6.44
N CYS A 10 2.43 19.69 7.14
CA CYS A 10 3.38 18.81 6.51
C CYS A 10 2.55 17.73 5.83
N ARG A 11 2.31 17.87 4.52
CA ARG A 11 1.58 16.91 3.71
C ARG A 11 2.52 15.73 3.46
N ALA A 12 2.66 14.86 4.46
CA ALA A 12 3.50 13.67 4.40
C ALA A 12 2.75 12.53 3.69
N ALA A 13 2.21 12.77 2.50
CA ALA A 13 1.58 11.79 1.63
C ALA A 13 2.30 11.80 0.27
N ASP A 14 1.98 10.84 -0.59
CA ASP A 14 2.45 10.86 -1.98
C ASP A 14 2.03 12.18 -2.65
N GLU A 15 2.92 12.74 -3.47
CA GLU A 15 2.67 13.95 -4.22
C GLU A 15 1.61 13.73 -5.30
N ASP A 16 0.79 14.76 -5.55
CA ASP A 16 -0.17 14.75 -6.66
C ASP A 16 0.59 14.65 -8.00
N PRO A 17 0.10 13.85 -8.97
CA PRO A 17 0.73 13.73 -10.28
C PRO A 17 0.67 15.06 -11.05
N LEU A 18 1.75 15.39 -11.76
CA LEU A 18 1.86 16.61 -12.58
C LEU A 18 1.53 16.39 -14.07
N GLN A 19 1.21 15.14 -14.43
CA GLN A 19 0.86 14.69 -15.77
C GLN A 19 0.02 13.41 -15.67
N ASP A 20 -0.64 13.02 -16.75
CA ASP A 20 -1.54 11.86 -16.78
C ASP A 20 -0.88 10.56 -16.29
N PHE A 21 0.37 10.31 -16.67
CA PHE A 21 1.12 9.14 -16.23
C PHE A 21 2.64 9.36 -16.18
N CYS A 22 3.30 8.62 -15.29
CA CYS A 22 4.76 8.52 -15.20
C CYS A 22 5.12 7.08 -14.84
N VAL A 23 5.07 6.17 -15.82
CA VAL A 23 5.40 4.75 -15.60
C VAL A 23 6.85 4.65 -15.11
N ALA A 24 7.09 3.98 -13.98
CA ALA A 24 8.43 3.81 -13.43
C ALA A 24 9.39 3.19 -14.45
N LEU A 25 10.55 3.81 -14.60
CA LEU A 25 11.65 3.30 -15.41
C LEU A 25 12.40 2.24 -14.61
N ASN A 26 12.36 0.98 -15.07
CA ASN A 26 13.05 -0.15 -14.42
C ASN A 26 14.58 -0.02 -14.36
N ALA A 27 15.16 0.96 -15.07
CA ALA A 27 16.54 1.33 -14.93
C ALA A 27 16.66 2.34 -13.78
N ASN A 28 16.95 1.86 -12.58
CA ASN A 28 17.58 2.70 -11.57
C ASN A 28 18.91 3.15 -12.16
N ASP A 29 18.95 4.34 -12.75
CA ASP A 29 20.22 5.00 -13.01
C ASP A 29 20.82 5.34 -11.64
N PRO A 30 21.90 4.66 -11.21
CA PRO A 30 22.45 4.85 -9.88
C PRO A 30 22.98 6.27 -9.64
N GLN A 31 23.01 7.13 -10.66
CA GLN A 31 23.48 8.51 -10.56
C GLN A 31 22.37 9.53 -10.23
N ILE A 32 21.09 9.16 -10.32
CA ILE A 32 19.98 10.10 -10.10
C ILE A 32 19.14 9.66 -8.90
N THR A 33 19.17 10.46 -7.84
CA THR A 33 18.35 10.29 -6.63
C THR A 33 17.23 11.33 -6.61
N ILE A 34 15.98 10.88 -6.54
CA ILE A 34 14.78 11.71 -6.41
C ILE A 34 13.82 11.11 -5.38
N ASN A 35 12.80 11.87 -4.97
CA ASN A 35 11.65 11.26 -4.29
C ASN A 35 10.81 10.49 -5.33
N GLY A 36 10.56 9.20 -5.09
CA GLY A 36 9.88 8.33 -6.05
C GLY A 36 10.82 7.68 -7.07
N MET A 37 10.38 7.58 -8.34
CA MET A 37 11.11 6.90 -9.41
C MET A 37 11.09 7.70 -10.72
N LEU A 38 12.13 7.54 -11.53
CA LEU A 38 12.21 8.15 -12.85
C LEU A 38 11.11 7.61 -13.77
N CYS A 39 10.59 8.47 -14.65
CA CYS A 39 9.58 8.07 -15.64
C CYS A 39 10.24 7.46 -16.88
N LYS A 40 9.64 6.38 -17.40
CA LYS A 40 9.85 5.92 -18.77
C LYS A 40 9.45 7.04 -19.74
N PRO A 41 10.20 7.27 -20.85
CA PRO A 41 9.80 8.26 -21.85
C PRO A 41 8.39 7.99 -22.36
N ALA A 42 7.51 9.00 -22.37
CA ALA A 42 6.10 8.84 -22.71
C ALA A 42 5.88 8.16 -24.06
N ALA A 43 6.69 8.48 -25.07
CA ALA A 43 6.65 7.86 -26.40
C ALA A 43 6.98 6.35 -26.42
N LYS A 44 7.55 5.81 -25.33
CA LYS A 44 7.86 4.38 -25.17
C LYS A 44 6.85 3.65 -24.27
N VAL A 45 5.93 4.37 -23.62
CA VAL A 45 4.85 3.77 -22.82
C VAL A 45 3.86 3.07 -23.77
N GLN A 46 3.35 1.92 -23.33
CA GLN A 46 2.46 1.05 -24.09
C GLN A 46 1.34 0.54 -23.19
N ASP A 47 0.25 0.05 -23.78
CA ASP A 47 -0.94 -0.42 -23.04
C ASP A 47 -0.61 -1.48 -21.98
N TYR A 48 0.34 -2.37 -22.27
CA TYR A 48 0.76 -3.42 -21.34
C TYR A 48 1.46 -2.88 -20.09
N ASP A 49 1.96 -1.64 -20.10
CA ASP A 49 2.57 -1.02 -18.91
C ASP A 49 1.49 -0.75 -17.83
N PHE A 50 0.20 -0.67 -18.20
CA PHE A 50 -0.94 -0.39 -17.32
C PHE A 50 -1.71 -1.63 -16.87
N ALA A 51 -1.25 -2.84 -17.22
CA ALA A 51 -1.88 -4.08 -16.81
C ALA A 51 -0.87 -5.03 -16.16
N SER A 52 -1.24 -5.61 -15.02
CA SER A 52 -0.41 -6.60 -14.33
C SER A 52 -1.22 -7.84 -13.98
N GLN A 53 -0.60 -9.00 -14.16
CA GLN A 53 -1.15 -10.29 -13.73
C GLN A 53 -0.60 -10.73 -12.38
N GLN A 54 0.22 -9.89 -11.73
CA GLN A 54 0.97 -10.22 -10.52
C GLN A 54 0.08 -10.76 -9.39
N LEU A 55 -1.12 -10.21 -9.22
CA LEU A 55 -2.04 -10.58 -8.13
C LEU A 55 -3.10 -11.61 -8.55
N ARG A 56 -3.02 -12.15 -9.78
CA ARG A 56 -3.99 -13.13 -10.30
C ARG A 56 -4.04 -14.40 -9.44
N ASN A 57 -2.88 -14.83 -8.94
CA ASN A 57 -2.72 -16.05 -8.16
C ASN A 57 -2.21 -15.72 -6.74
N PRO A 58 -2.45 -16.62 -5.77
CA PRO A 58 -1.83 -16.52 -4.45
C PRO A 58 -0.31 -16.42 -4.53
N GLY A 59 0.30 -15.69 -3.59
CA GLY A 59 1.74 -15.70 -3.38
C GLY A 59 2.24 -17.00 -2.74
N ASN A 60 3.54 -17.03 -2.43
CA ASN A 60 4.13 -18.14 -1.69
C ASN A 60 3.78 -18.02 -0.20
N PHE A 61 3.20 -19.07 0.36
CA PHE A 61 2.87 -19.11 1.79
C PHE A 61 4.11 -19.19 2.66
N SER A 62 4.18 -18.31 3.67
CA SER A 62 5.14 -18.45 4.76
C SER A 62 4.88 -19.73 5.54
N ALA A 63 5.92 -20.54 5.74
CA ALA A 63 5.83 -21.82 6.42
C ALA A 63 5.31 -21.68 7.87
N ASN A 64 5.71 -20.61 8.56
CA ASN A 64 5.39 -20.42 9.98
C ASN A 64 4.14 -19.57 10.22
N LEU A 65 3.77 -18.72 9.27
CA LEU A 65 2.65 -17.80 9.42
C LEU A 65 1.38 -18.29 8.73
N GLY A 66 1.48 -19.18 7.74
CA GLY A 66 0.31 -19.64 6.98
C GLY A 66 -0.37 -18.53 6.17
N SER A 67 0.30 -17.41 5.93
CA SER A 67 -0.13 -16.32 5.07
C SER A 67 0.81 -16.14 3.88
N ALA A 68 0.27 -15.62 2.78
CA ALA A 68 1.02 -15.22 1.60
C ALA A 68 0.65 -13.77 1.28
N VAL A 69 1.61 -12.84 1.30
CA VAL A 69 1.41 -11.43 0.96
C VAL A 69 2.12 -11.15 -0.36
N ASN A 70 1.38 -10.68 -1.36
CA ASN A 70 1.93 -10.29 -2.66
C ASN A 70 1.56 -8.83 -2.94
N LEU A 71 2.56 -7.95 -3.02
CA LEU A 71 2.40 -6.49 -3.13
C LEU A 71 2.72 -6.00 -4.55
N ALA A 72 1.75 -5.34 -5.18
CA ALA A 72 1.95 -4.51 -6.35
C ALA A 72 2.18 -3.05 -5.90
N SER A 73 3.39 -2.55 -6.14
CA SER A 73 3.78 -1.15 -5.88
C SER A 73 4.48 -0.59 -7.12
N ALA A 74 4.89 0.68 -7.09
CA ALA A 74 5.66 1.27 -8.20
C ALA A 74 6.93 0.48 -8.57
N THR A 75 7.50 -0.33 -7.67
CA THR A 75 8.69 -1.17 -7.99
C THR A 75 8.34 -2.40 -8.82
N THR A 76 7.16 -2.98 -8.64
CA THR A 76 6.73 -4.24 -9.26
C THR A 76 5.70 -4.03 -10.37
N PHE A 77 4.99 -2.92 -10.32
CA PHE A 77 4.02 -2.47 -11.31
C PHE A 77 4.18 -0.95 -11.54
N GLY A 78 5.03 -0.61 -12.51
CA GLY A 78 5.52 0.76 -12.72
C GLY A 78 4.44 1.81 -13.01
N ALA A 79 3.27 1.42 -13.51
CA ALA A 79 2.13 2.34 -13.70
C ALA A 79 1.61 2.96 -12.39
N LEU A 80 1.93 2.37 -11.23
CA LEU A 80 1.55 2.93 -9.92
C LEU A 80 2.39 4.15 -9.51
N ASN A 81 3.51 4.42 -10.17
CA ASN A 81 4.34 5.56 -9.86
C ASN A 81 3.58 6.87 -10.08
N THR A 82 3.65 7.79 -9.11
CA THR A 82 2.90 9.08 -9.04
C THR A 82 1.38 8.98 -8.87
N GLN A 83 0.80 7.77 -8.77
CA GLN A 83 -0.66 7.58 -8.71
C GLN A 83 -1.22 7.53 -7.27
N GLY A 84 -0.37 7.60 -6.26
CA GLY A 84 -0.79 7.64 -4.85
C GLY A 84 -1.44 6.36 -4.33
N LEU A 85 -1.22 5.22 -4.99
CA LEU A 85 -1.79 3.94 -4.58
C LEU A 85 -0.84 2.76 -4.78
N SER A 86 -1.06 1.73 -3.97
CA SER A 86 -0.50 0.40 -4.13
C SER A 86 -1.56 -0.61 -3.72
N ILE A 87 -1.41 -1.87 -4.12
CA ILE A 87 -2.40 -2.90 -3.83
C ILE A 87 -1.70 -4.21 -3.50
N ALA A 88 -2.19 -4.90 -2.48
CA ALA A 88 -1.71 -6.22 -2.11
C ALA A 88 -2.84 -7.25 -2.21
N ARG A 89 -2.46 -8.48 -2.56
CA ARG A 89 -3.27 -9.67 -2.36
C ARG A 89 -2.71 -10.43 -1.16
N ILE A 90 -3.58 -10.82 -0.25
CA ILE A 90 -3.23 -11.63 0.91
C ILE A 90 -4.09 -12.90 0.92
N ASP A 91 -3.44 -14.06 0.97
CA ASP A 91 -4.10 -15.36 1.10
C ASP A 91 -3.70 -15.99 2.44
N PHE A 92 -4.67 -16.65 3.09
CA PHE A 92 -4.47 -17.30 4.38
C PHE A 92 -4.85 -18.78 4.30
N ARG A 93 -4.01 -19.64 4.88
CA ARG A 93 -4.40 -20.99 5.28
C ARG A 93 -5.29 -20.92 6.53
N PRO A 94 -6.03 -21.98 6.88
CA PRO A 94 -6.70 -22.03 8.17
C PRO A 94 -5.74 -21.71 9.32
N ARG A 95 -6.11 -20.76 10.19
CA ARG A 95 -5.27 -20.23 11.28
C ARG A 95 -4.02 -19.47 10.84
N GLY A 96 -3.93 -19.09 9.57
CA GLY A 96 -2.87 -18.21 9.07
C GLY A 96 -2.96 -16.82 9.70
N LEU A 97 -1.83 -16.14 9.76
CA LEU A 97 -1.67 -14.84 10.42
C LEU A 97 -0.84 -13.89 9.54
N ASN A 98 -1.30 -12.65 9.41
CA ASN A 98 -0.45 -11.54 9.02
C ASN A 98 -0.06 -10.86 10.35
N PRO A 99 1.20 -10.94 10.80
CA PRO A 99 1.55 -10.51 12.15
C PRO A 99 1.37 -9.00 12.32
N PRO A 100 1.32 -8.49 13.57
CA PRO A 100 1.27 -7.06 13.82
C PRO A 100 2.35 -6.28 13.07
N HIS A 101 1.94 -5.32 12.24
CA HIS A 101 2.81 -4.50 11.38
C HIS A 101 2.26 -3.08 11.18
N VAL A 102 3.01 -2.25 10.46
CA VAL A 102 2.65 -0.84 10.19
C VAL A 102 2.90 -0.45 8.74
N HIS A 103 2.09 0.49 8.25
CA HIS A 103 2.32 1.21 7.00
C HIS A 103 2.63 2.67 7.31
N PRO A 104 3.92 3.08 7.34
CA PRO A 104 4.32 4.38 7.88
C PRO A 104 3.83 5.58 7.04
N ARG A 105 3.46 5.35 5.77
CA ARG A 105 3.10 6.42 4.82
C ARG A 105 1.72 6.26 4.17
N ALA A 106 0.99 5.19 4.46
CA ALA A 106 -0.29 4.90 3.82
C ALA A 106 -1.34 4.42 4.82
N THR A 107 -2.59 4.82 4.58
CA THR A 107 -3.78 4.16 5.13
C THR A 107 -4.06 2.93 4.27
N GLU A 108 -4.53 1.85 4.87
CA GLU A 108 -4.98 0.66 4.14
C GLU A 108 -6.50 0.52 4.23
N VAL A 109 -7.10 0.08 3.12
CA VAL A 109 -8.47 -0.44 3.09
C VAL A 109 -8.39 -1.90 2.65
N LEU A 110 -8.85 -2.79 3.52
CA LEU A 110 -8.95 -4.22 3.24
C LEU A 110 -10.36 -4.54 2.76
N PHE A 111 -10.47 -5.26 1.65
CA PHE A 111 -11.71 -5.89 1.16
C PHE A 111 -11.56 -7.41 1.25
N LEU A 112 -12.47 -8.07 1.96
CA LEU A 112 -12.42 -9.51 2.10
C LEU A 112 -13.14 -10.18 0.92
N ALA A 113 -12.38 -10.79 0.02
CA ALA A 113 -12.95 -11.48 -1.14
C ALA A 113 -13.59 -12.84 -0.81
N GLN A 114 -13.04 -13.58 0.16
CA GLN A 114 -13.51 -14.92 0.52
C GLN A 114 -13.14 -15.29 1.95
N GLY A 115 -14.00 -16.08 2.61
CA GLY A 115 -13.72 -16.66 3.92
C GLY A 115 -14.12 -15.75 5.08
N THR A 116 -13.41 -15.88 6.19
CA THR A 116 -13.65 -15.14 7.44
C THR A 116 -12.32 -14.77 8.05
N LEU A 117 -12.14 -13.51 8.44
CA LEU A 117 -10.94 -13.03 9.11
C LEU A 117 -11.27 -12.30 10.40
N VAL A 118 -10.36 -12.35 11.37
CA VAL A 118 -10.32 -11.41 12.48
C VAL A 118 -9.25 -10.38 12.17
N VAL A 119 -9.64 -9.12 12.06
CA VAL A 119 -8.74 -8.00 11.76
C VAL A 119 -8.76 -6.99 12.90
N GLY A 120 -7.72 -6.19 13.03
CA GLY A 120 -7.75 -5.08 13.98
C GLY A 120 -6.54 -4.15 13.97
N PHE A 121 -6.70 -2.98 14.56
CA PHE A 121 -5.61 -2.03 14.80
C PHE A 121 -5.60 -1.51 16.23
N VAL A 122 -4.45 -1.01 16.66
CA VAL A 122 -4.25 -0.38 17.97
C VAL A 122 -4.10 1.13 17.78
N SER A 123 -4.91 1.93 18.47
CA SER A 123 -4.76 3.39 18.46
C SER A 123 -3.44 3.82 19.08
N SER A 124 -3.00 5.05 18.82
CA SER A 124 -1.84 5.60 19.52
C SER A 124 -2.12 5.89 21.00
N ALA A 125 -1.06 6.28 21.71
CA ALA A 125 -1.14 6.81 23.07
C ALA A 125 -2.16 7.97 23.19
N PRO A 126 -2.75 8.15 24.38
CA PRO A 126 -2.46 7.40 25.61
C PRO A 126 -3.23 6.08 25.76
N GLN A 127 -4.29 5.82 25.00
CA GLN A 127 -5.17 4.67 25.27
C GLN A 127 -4.69 3.33 24.72
N ASN A 128 -3.88 3.32 23.64
CA ASN A 128 -3.45 2.08 22.98
C ASN A 128 -4.60 1.07 22.80
N ARG A 129 -5.77 1.58 22.39
CA ARG A 129 -7.01 0.80 22.36
C ARG A 129 -7.03 -0.08 21.13
N LEU A 130 -7.34 -1.36 21.32
CA LEU A 130 -7.62 -2.30 20.23
C LEU A 130 -9.02 -2.04 19.64
N PHE A 131 -9.08 -1.86 18.34
CA PHE A 131 -10.30 -1.91 17.52
C PHE A 131 -10.21 -3.15 16.64
N SER A 132 -11.10 -4.13 16.86
CA SER A 132 -11.06 -5.41 16.14
C SER A 132 -12.46 -5.89 15.79
N LYS A 133 -12.57 -6.62 14.68
CA LYS A 133 -13.82 -7.19 14.17
C LYS A 133 -13.55 -8.50 13.43
N THR A 134 -14.46 -9.45 13.57
CA THR A 134 -14.58 -10.57 12.62
C THR A 134 -15.34 -10.08 11.39
N ILE A 135 -14.71 -10.18 10.23
CA ILE A 135 -15.25 -9.77 8.94
C ILE A 135 -15.49 -10.98 8.04
N TYR A 136 -16.45 -10.87 7.13
CA TYR A 136 -16.87 -11.90 6.18
C TYR A 136 -16.69 -11.42 4.74
N ALA A 137 -16.82 -12.33 3.77
CA ALA A 137 -16.71 -11.98 2.36
C ALA A 137 -17.65 -10.81 1.98
N GLY A 138 -17.11 -9.79 1.33
CA GLY A 138 -17.80 -8.55 0.97
C GLY A 138 -17.60 -7.40 1.96
N ASP A 139 -17.11 -7.66 3.18
CA ASP A 139 -16.85 -6.63 4.17
C ASP A 139 -15.58 -5.83 3.87
N LEU A 140 -15.56 -4.59 4.36
CA LEU A 140 -14.42 -3.69 4.35
C LEU A 140 -13.90 -3.44 5.77
N PHE A 141 -12.59 -3.21 5.91
CA PHE A 141 -11.98 -2.71 7.14
C PHE A 141 -10.89 -1.68 6.81
N VAL A 142 -10.80 -0.60 7.60
CA VAL A 142 -9.84 0.49 7.36
C VAL A 142 -8.78 0.50 8.47
N PHE A 143 -7.52 0.54 8.08
CA PHE A 143 -6.38 0.69 8.98
C PHE A 143 -5.78 2.11 8.82
N PRO A 144 -5.89 2.98 9.83
CA PRO A 144 -5.35 4.33 9.73
C PRO A 144 -3.83 4.35 9.57
N ARG A 145 -3.33 5.31 8.79
CA ARG A 145 -1.90 5.49 8.51
C ARG A 145 -1.04 5.38 9.76
N GLY A 146 0.00 4.54 9.68
CA GLY A 146 1.04 4.41 10.71
C GLY A 146 0.63 3.66 11.98
N LEU A 147 -0.62 3.20 12.09
CA LEU A 147 -1.05 2.43 13.26
C LEU A 147 -0.73 0.94 13.11
N SER A 148 -0.36 0.31 14.24
CA SER A 148 -0.10 -1.12 14.32
C SER A 148 -1.39 -1.90 14.09
N HIS A 149 -1.37 -2.87 13.17
CA HIS A 149 -2.53 -3.67 12.80
C HIS A 149 -2.14 -5.09 12.36
N PHE A 150 -3.15 -5.96 12.28
CA PHE A 150 -3.03 -7.37 11.90
C PHE A 150 -4.27 -7.84 11.13
#